data_AF-A0A2G5SIV4-F1
#
_entry.id   AF-A0A2G5SIV4-F1
#
_cell.length_a   1.000
_cell.length_b   1.000
_cell.length_c   1.000
_cell.angle_alpha   90.00
_cell.angle_beta   90.00
_cell.angle_gamma   90.00
#
_symmetry.space_group_name_H-M   'P 1'
#
loop_
_entity.id
_entity.type
_entity.pdbx_description
1 polymer ?
#
loop_
_entity_poly.entity_id
_entity_poly.type
_entity_poly.pdbx_seq_one_letter_code
_entity_poly.pdbx_strand_id
1 'polypeptide(L)'
;MSETPALSIYESTFAKTDKTDAILVVDGKKLHVNKAILSYHSPNFKQLFDSNSTEKSMSEIEIKDVEFQNFAILLSQCQPNPISFTYVNAEKLLELADRFQFSVAKRPIELILIKSTVDKFEKIRIAEKYKLTELLDRSLMLFTQKKDFMRVVSNKYKADFNLFKDFSNETIIRLFYKLCIICGKMTKRPATDPIELAFAETDKTDAVLVVDEKKLHVNKSLLSYHSDYFNTLFNSDFKEKSMPEIEIKDVYFEDFTTLLSLIQDDPILPNDGNAERILELADRFLIPSAKRHVELFLLSSEIGKFDKIRIGEKYQLLELFKDGISMLDVFDYRYFTDSLDFSSDYKICEKFSDDTKIELFKNLLNLTEQALNKKR
;
A
#
# COMPACT_ATOMS: atom_id res chain seq x y z
N MET A 1 2.77 -43.25 12.03
CA MET A 1 2.96 -41.86 12.47
C MET A 1 1.71 -41.11 12.03
N SER A 2 0.91 -40.60 12.97
CA SER A 2 -0.27 -39.80 12.64
C SER A 2 0.22 -38.43 12.18
N GLU A 3 0.19 -38.17 10.88
CA GLU A 3 0.42 -36.83 10.35
C GLU A 3 -0.63 -35.90 10.95
N THR A 4 -0.18 -34.94 11.73
CA THR A 4 -1.04 -33.85 12.19
C THR A 4 -1.43 -33.05 10.94
N PRO A 5 -2.73 -32.87 10.64
CA PRO A 5 -3.12 -32.15 9.44
C PRO A 5 -2.55 -30.73 9.45
N ALA A 6 -2.03 -30.28 8.30
CA ALA A 6 -1.50 -28.94 8.14
C ALA A 6 -2.60 -27.91 8.45
N LEU A 7 -2.28 -26.94 9.32
CA LEU A 7 -3.21 -25.86 9.69
C LEU A 7 -3.56 -25.03 8.45
N SER A 8 -4.83 -24.62 8.36
CA SER A 8 -5.25 -23.67 7.34
C SER A 8 -4.59 -22.29 7.56
N ILE A 9 -4.54 -21.47 6.51
CA ILE A 9 -3.95 -20.11 6.60
C ILE A 9 -4.62 -19.23 7.66
N TYR A 10 -5.92 -19.42 7.91
CA TYR A 10 -6.65 -18.70 8.94
C TYR A 10 -6.26 -19.17 10.35
N GLU A 11 -6.14 -20.49 10.53
CA GLU A 11 -5.75 -21.06 11.82
C GLU A 11 -4.31 -20.71 12.18
N SER A 12 -3.39 -20.67 11.21
CA SER A 12 -2.01 -20.27 11.45
C SER A 12 -1.88 -18.76 11.73
N THR A 13 -2.61 -17.92 10.98
CA THR A 13 -2.57 -16.45 11.16
C THR A 13 -3.15 -16.01 12.51
N PHE A 14 -4.21 -16.68 12.96
CA PHE A 14 -4.92 -16.34 14.20
C PHE A 14 -4.76 -17.40 15.29
N ALA A 15 -3.63 -18.12 15.28
CA ALA A 15 -3.29 -19.09 16.32
C ALA A 15 -3.12 -18.39 17.68
N LYS A 16 -3.46 -19.10 18.76
CA LYS A 16 -3.17 -18.62 20.12
C LYS A 16 -1.66 -18.53 20.32
N THR A 17 -1.19 -17.35 20.74
CA THR A 17 0.20 -17.12 21.13
C THR A 17 0.25 -16.41 22.50
N ASP A 18 1.45 -16.27 23.04
CA ASP A 18 1.75 -15.44 24.21
C ASP A 18 1.44 -13.94 23.99
N LYS A 19 1.34 -13.51 22.72
CA LYS A 19 1.01 -12.13 22.33
C LYS A 19 -0.48 -11.86 22.12
N THR A 20 -1.31 -12.89 22.10
CA THR A 20 -2.77 -12.75 21.95
C THR A 20 -3.43 -12.68 23.33
N ASP A 21 -4.41 -11.79 23.49
CA ASP A 21 -5.10 -11.49 24.76
C ASP A 21 -6.63 -11.33 24.61
N ALA A 22 -7.16 -11.56 23.40
CA ALA A 22 -8.58 -11.63 23.09
C ALA A 22 -8.90 -12.73 22.07
N ILE A 23 -10.16 -13.17 22.07
CA ILE A 23 -10.69 -14.08 21.05
C ILE A 23 -11.92 -13.42 20.42
N LEU A 24 -11.88 -13.20 19.11
CA LEU A 24 -13.06 -12.83 18.35
C LEU A 24 -13.68 -14.10 17.75
N VAL A 25 -14.98 -14.29 17.93
CA VAL A 25 -15.72 -15.45 17.40
C VAL A 25 -16.60 -15.01 16.26
N VAL A 26 -16.37 -15.57 15.07
CA VAL A 26 -17.12 -15.24 13.83
C VAL A 26 -17.55 -16.55 13.18
N ASP A 27 -18.85 -16.72 12.90
CA ASP A 27 -19.43 -17.97 12.39
C ASP A 27 -19.00 -19.22 13.21
N GLY A 28 -18.89 -19.07 14.54
CA GLY A 28 -18.43 -20.12 15.45
C GLY A 28 -16.92 -20.42 15.40
N LYS A 29 -16.15 -19.76 14.53
CA LYS A 29 -14.69 -19.91 14.42
C LYS A 29 -13.97 -18.84 15.24
N LYS A 30 -12.86 -19.23 15.87
CA LYS A 30 -12.10 -18.38 16.79
C LYS A 30 -10.91 -17.72 16.09
N LEU A 31 -10.78 -16.41 16.29
CA LEU A 31 -9.63 -15.61 15.87
C LEU A 31 -8.93 -15.08 17.12
N HIS A 32 -7.73 -15.59 17.44
CA HIS A 32 -6.93 -15.06 18.53
C HIS A 32 -6.26 -13.75 18.09
N VAL A 33 -6.48 -12.67 18.83
CA VAL A 33 -6.03 -11.33 18.47
C VAL A 33 -5.37 -10.61 19.64
N ASN A 34 -4.69 -9.51 19.34
CA ASN A 34 -4.12 -8.60 20.32
C ASN A 34 -4.98 -7.33 20.43
N LYS A 35 -5.51 -7.05 21.63
CA LYS A 35 -6.40 -5.92 21.90
C LYS A 35 -5.73 -4.58 21.60
N ALA A 36 -4.48 -4.41 22.00
CA ALA A 36 -3.77 -3.14 21.83
C ALA A 36 -3.57 -2.78 20.34
N ILE A 37 -3.16 -3.75 19.52
CA ILE A 37 -2.97 -3.54 18.07
C ILE A 37 -4.29 -3.15 17.40
N LEU A 38 -5.36 -3.92 17.65
CA LEU A 38 -6.65 -3.63 17.03
C LEU A 38 -7.25 -2.31 17.52
N SER A 39 -7.06 -1.96 18.80
CA SER A 39 -7.53 -0.69 19.38
C SER A 39 -6.81 0.53 18.80
N TYR A 40 -5.52 0.39 18.48
CA TYR A 40 -4.74 1.46 17.85
C TYR A 40 -5.26 1.74 16.43
N HIS A 41 -5.55 0.69 15.66
CA HIS A 41 -6.00 0.81 14.27
C HIS A 41 -7.50 1.00 14.09
N SER A 42 -8.30 0.87 15.15
CA SER A 42 -9.74 1.08 15.09
C SER A 42 -10.32 1.56 16.41
N PRO A 43 -10.90 2.77 16.42
CA PRO A 43 -11.66 3.27 17.56
C PRO A 43 -12.84 2.34 17.93
N ASN A 44 -13.44 1.66 16.95
CA ASN A 44 -14.52 0.70 17.20
C ASN A 44 -14.03 -0.51 18.00
N PHE A 45 -12.88 -1.08 17.65
CA PHE A 45 -12.27 -2.18 18.42
C PHE A 45 -11.81 -1.71 19.80
N LYS A 46 -11.26 -0.49 19.91
CA LYS A 46 -10.95 0.11 21.22
C LYS A 46 -12.18 0.14 22.13
N GLN A 47 -13.28 0.71 21.63
CA GLN A 47 -14.55 0.74 22.37
C GLN A 47 -15.08 -0.67 22.69
N LEU A 48 -14.97 -1.60 21.74
CA LEU A 48 -15.39 -2.99 21.92
C LEU A 48 -14.65 -3.68 23.06
N PHE A 49 -13.34 -3.46 23.18
CA PHE A 49 -12.53 -4.07 24.24
C PHE A 49 -12.67 -3.36 25.58
N ASP A 50 -12.80 -2.03 25.58
CA ASP A 50 -13.00 -1.24 26.81
C ASP A 50 -14.33 -1.60 27.49
N SER A 51 -15.39 -1.79 26.70
CA SER A 51 -16.72 -2.18 27.19
C SER A 51 -16.83 -3.62 27.68
N ASN A 52 -15.91 -4.50 27.28
CA ASN A 52 -15.87 -5.92 27.66
C ASN A 52 -14.80 -6.24 28.72
N SER A 53 -14.36 -5.24 29.48
CA SER A 53 -13.35 -5.36 30.54
C SER A 53 -13.89 -6.07 31.80
N THR A 54 -14.26 -7.34 31.68
CA THR A 54 -14.47 -8.22 32.84
C THR A 54 -13.25 -9.10 33.09
N GLU A 55 -12.87 -9.19 34.36
CA GLU A 55 -11.57 -9.69 34.83
C GLU A 55 -11.31 -11.19 34.53
N LYS A 56 -10.05 -11.47 34.16
CA LYS A 56 -9.28 -12.73 34.35
C LYS A 56 -9.43 -13.92 33.38
N SER A 57 -10.27 -13.88 32.34
CA SER A 57 -10.18 -14.89 31.26
C SER A 57 -10.09 -14.24 29.88
N MET A 58 -9.48 -14.94 28.90
CA MET A 58 -9.59 -14.53 27.48
C MET A 58 -11.07 -14.46 27.12
N SER A 59 -11.63 -13.25 27.10
CA SER A 59 -13.02 -13.01 26.76
C SER A 59 -13.25 -13.37 25.30
N GLU A 60 -14.13 -14.34 25.04
CA GLU A 60 -14.65 -14.63 23.71
C GLU A 60 -15.71 -13.59 23.35
N ILE A 61 -15.46 -12.81 22.30
CA ILE A 61 -16.35 -11.74 21.85
C ILE A 61 -16.94 -12.16 20.50
N GLU A 62 -18.24 -12.37 20.46
CA GLU A 62 -18.95 -12.75 19.24
C GLU A 62 -19.12 -11.53 18.32
N ILE A 63 -18.66 -11.65 17.07
CA ILE A 63 -18.87 -10.66 16.02
C ILE A 63 -19.95 -11.19 15.08
N LYS A 64 -21.08 -10.49 15.04
CA LYS A 64 -22.26 -10.87 14.25
C LYS A 64 -22.32 -10.14 12.91
N ASP A 65 -23.06 -10.73 11.98
CA ASP A 65 -23.36 -10.18 10.65
C ASP A 65 -22.11 -9.89 9.81
N VAL A 66 -21.09 -10.75 9.91
CA VAL A 66 -19.89 -10.71 9.06
C VAL A 66 -19.54 -12.14 8.63
N GLU A 67 -19.13 -12.30 7.38
CA GLU A 67 -18.63 -13.58 6.89
C GLU A 67 -17.20 -13.80 7.40
N PHE A 68 -16.93 -14.98 7.98
CA PHE A 68 -15.64 -15.34 8.55
C PHE A 68 -14.43 -15.00 7.65
N GLN A 69 -14.46 -15.40 6.37
CA GLN A 69 -13.30 -15.24 5.48
C GLN A 69 -12.95 -13.78 5.26
N ASN A 70 -13.95 -12.96 4.94
CA ASN A 70 -13.77 -11.52 4.71
C ASN A 70 -13.31 -10.80 5.98
N PHE A 71 -13.87 -11.16 7.14
CA PHE A 71 -13.47 -10.56 8.41
C PHE A 71 -12.05 -10.94 8.84
N ALA A 72 -11.65 -12.20 8.65
CA ALA A 72 -10.30 -12.66 8.94
C ALA A 72 -9.25 -12.00 8.02
N ILE A 73 -9.55 -11.85 6.72
CA ILE A 73 -8.69 -11.11 5.78
C ILE A 73 -8.53 -9.66 6.24
N LEU A 74 -9.63 -8.98 6.59
CA LEU A 74 -9.60 -7.59 7.08
C LEU A 74 -8.69 -7.44 8.30
N LEU A 75 -8.90 -8.26 9.34
CA LEU A 75 -8.12 -8.18 10.57
C LEU A 75 -6.64 -8.48 10.36
N SER A 76 -6.32 -9.37 9.42
CA SER A 76 -4.93 -9.71 9.13
C SER A 76 -4.12 -8.53 8.58
N GLN A 77 -4.76 -7.47 8.06
CA GLN A 77 -4.08 -6.31 7.46
C GLN A 77 -3.26 -5.46 8.44
N CYS A 78 -3.44 -5.64 9.75
CA CYS A 78 -2.59 -5.02 10.78
C CYS A 78 -1.50 -5.95 11.32
N GLN A 79 -1.45 -7.20 10.84
CA GLN A 79 -0.47 -8.20 11.27
C GLN A 79 0.78 -8.14 10.38
N PRO A 80 1.94 -8.62 10.86
CA PRO A 80 3.18 -8.65 10.07
C PRO A 80 3.06 -9.44 8.75
N ASN A 81 2.28 -10.51 8.74
CA ASN A 81 2.05 -11.37 7.57
C ASN A 81 0.55 -11.43 7.27
N PRO A 82 -0.02 -10.41 6.60
CA PRO A 82 -1.44 -10.37 6.28
C PRO A 82 -1.84 -11.48 5.32
N ILE A 83 -3.09 -11.94 5.43
CA ILE A 83 -3.66 -12.91 4.48
C ILE A 83 -3.85 -12.21 3.14
N SER A 84 -3.31 -12.80 2.07
CA SER A 84 -3.47 -12.29 0.71
C SER A 84 -4.93 -12.37 0.25
N PHE A 85 -5.37 -11.41 -0.55
CA PHE A 85 -6.73 -11.38 -1.12
C PHE A 85 -6.72 -10.84 -2.55
N THR A 86 -7.87 -10.92 -3.23
CA THR A 86 -8.04 -10.45 -4.60
C THR A 86 -9.04 -9.30 -4.67
N TYR A 87 -9.10 -8.62 -5.82
CA TYR A 87 -10.03 -7.52 -6.05
C TYR A 87 -11.50 -7.92 -5.96
N VAL A 88 -11.83 -9.22 -6.05
CA VAL A 88 -13.20 -9.74 -5.94
C VAL A 88 -13.78 -9.44 -4.55
N ASN A 89 -12.95 -9.47 -3.50
CA ASN A 89 -13.37 -9.21 -2.12
C ASN A 89 -13.29 -7.72 -1.75
N ALA A 90 -12.71 -6.87 -2.61
CA ALA A 90 -12.29 -5.51 -2.26
C ALA A 90 -13.44 -4.65 -1.72
N GLU A 91 -14.58 -4.60 -2.41
CA GLU A 91 -15.70 -3.76 -1.95
C GLU A 91 -16.26 -4.27 -0.62
N LYS A 92 -16.35 -5.59 -0.42
CA LYS A 92 -16.80 -6.15 0.85
C LYS A 92 -15.84 -5.85 1.99
N LEU A 93 -14.54 -5.92 1.75
CA LEU A 93 -13.52 -5.55 2.71
C LEU A 93 -13.57 -4.04 3.04
N LEU A 94 -13.84 -3.17 2.05
CA LEU A 94 -14.01 -1.74 2.27
C LEU A 94 -15.26 -1.42 3.10
N GLU A 95 -16.39 -2.13 2.87
CA GLU A 95 -17.58 -2.03 3.72
C GLU A 95 -17.26 -2.38 5.18
N LEU A 96 -16.52 -3.46 5.40
CA LEU A 96 -16.12 -3.85 6.74
C LEU A 96 -15.11 -2.86 7.34
N ALA A 97 -14.15 -2.37 6.55
CA ALA A 97 -13.20 -1.36 7.00
C ALA A 97 -13.91 -0.09 7.49
N ASP A 98 -14.93 0.40 6.77
CA ASP A 98 -15.73 1.54 7.24
C ASP A 98 -16.58 1.20 8.46
N ARG A 99 -17.27 0.05 8.45
CA ARG A 99 -18.13 -0.40 9.57
C ARG A 99 -17.35 -0.51 10.88
N PHE A 100 -16.15 -1.06 10.83
CA PHE A 100 -15.28 -1.25 11.99
C PHE A 100 -14.26 -0.12 12.15
N GLN A 101 -14.36 0.98 11.38
CA GLN A 101 -13.41 2.11 11.42
C GLN A 101 -11.93 1.65 11.36
N PHE A 102 -11.64 0.67 10.52
CA PHE A 102 -10.35 -0.02 10.40
C PHE A 102 -9.60 0.47 9.15
N SER A 103 -9.22 1.74 9.16
CA SER A 103 -8.64 2.45 8.00
C SER A 103 -7.34 1.83 7.47
N VAL A 104 -6.58 1.14 8.32
CA VAL A 104 -5.32 0.45 7.94
C VAL A 104 -5.52 -0.56 6.80
N ALA A 105 -6.72 -1.14 6.66
CA ALA A 105 -7.00 -2.07 5.58
C ALA A 105 -7.31 -1.39 4.22
N LYS A 106 -7.66 -0.10 4.20
CA LYS A 106 -8.09 0.59 2.97
C LYS A 106 -6.98 0.65 1.92
N ARG A 107 -5.74 0.96 2.34
CA ARG A 107 -4.62 1.13 1.43
C ARG A 107 -4.25 -0.17 0.67
N PRO A 108 -4.06 -1.33 1.33
CA PRO A 108 -3.87 -2.60 0.63
C PRO A 108 -4.99 -2.91 -0.38
N ILE A 109 -6.25 -2.64 -0.01
CA ILE A 109 -7.40 -2.89 -0.89
C ILE A 109 -7.39 -1.96 -2.11
N GLU A 110 -7.08 -0.68 -1.89
CA GLU A 110 -6.95 0.33 -2.94
C GLU A 110 -5.94 -0.08 -4.02
N LEU A 111 -4.77 -0.57 -3.60
CA LEU A 111 -3.69 -0.99 -4.50
C LEU A 111 -4.04 -2.23 -5.33
N ILE A 112 -4.72 -3.20 -4.71
CA ILE A 112 -5.25 -4.36 -5.44
C ILE A 112 -6.29 -3.93 -6.49
N LEU A 113 -7.16 -2.97 -6.15
CA LEU A 113 -8.12 -2.42 -7.11
C LEU A 113 -7.41 -1.68 -8.25
N ILE A 114 -6.34 -0.94 -7.99
CA ILE A 114 -5.53 -0.28 -9.03
C ILE A 114 -4.99 -1.30 -10.03
N LYS A 115 -4.34 -2.37 -9.55
CA LYS A 115 -3.77 -3.46 -10.39
C LYS A 115 -4.83 -4.33 -11.09
N SER A 116 -6.07 -4.32 -10.60
CA SER A 116 -7.13 -5.19 -11.09
C SER A 116 -7.64 -4.85 -12.50
N THR A 117 -8.38 -5.79 -13.09
CA THR A 117 -9.13 -5.64 -14.35
C THR A 117 -10.52 -5.02 -14.17
N VAL A 118 -10.86 -4.53 -12.96
CA VAL A 118 -12.15 -3.86 -12.69
C VAL A 118 -12.34 -2.71 -13.68
N ASP A 119 -13.55 -2.56 -14.20
CA ASP A 119 -13.87 -1.48 -15.15
C ASP A 119 -13.58 -0.10 -14.52
N LYS A 120 -13.01 0.82 -15.30
CA LYS A 120 -12.57 2.13 -14.81
C LYS A 120 -13.69 2.98 -14.20
N PHE A 121 -14.94 2.83 -14.64
CA PHE A 121 -16.08 3.51 -14.03
C PHE A 121 -16.41 2.92 -12.66
N GLU A 122 -16.35 1.59 -12.53
CA GLU A 122 -16.49 0.92 -11.23
C GLU A 122 -15.36 1.28 -10.28
N LYS A 123 -14.12 1.39 -10.76
CA LYS A 123 -13.01 1.87 -9.93
C LYS A 123 -13.25 3.30 -9.43
N ILE A 124 -13.76 4.21 -10.26
CA ILE A 124 -14.15 5.58 -9.84
C ILE A 124 -15.28 5.53 -8.81
N ARG A 125 -16.33 4.72 -9.03
CA ARG A 125 -17.44 4.57 -8.09
C ARG A 125 -16.96 4.09 -6.72
N ILE A 126 -16.14 3.04 -6.70
CA ILE A 126 -15.57 2.49 -5.47
C ILE A 126 -14.67 3.53 -4.80
N ALA A 127 -13.81 4.19 -5.57
CA ALA A 127 -12.92 5.21 -5.05
C ALA A 127 -13.67 6.37 -4.38
N GLU A 128 -14.73 6.86 -5.02
CA GLU A 128 -15.54 7.92 -4.45
C GLU A 128 -16.30 7.46 -3.20
N LYS A 129 -16.96 6.29 -3.27
CA LYS A 129 -17.76 5.73 -2.17
C LYS A 129 -16.94 5.56 -0.89
N TYR A 130 -15.70 5.09 -1.01
CA TYR A 130 -14.83 4.76 0.13
C TYR A 130 -13.72 5.78 0.38
N LYS A 131 -13.70 6.89 -0.38
CA LYS A 131 -12.70 7.98 -0.33
C LYS A 131 -11.26 7.47 -0.55
N LEU A 132 -11.06 6.72 -1.62
CA LEU A 132 -9.77 6.18 -2.04
C LEU A 132 -9.17 7.07 -3.14
N THR A 133 -8.43 8.10 -2.74
CA THR A 133 -7.92 9.14 -3.63
C THR A 133 -7.06 8.57 -4.76
N GLU A 134 -6.16 7.63 -4.47
CA GLU A 134 -5.24 7.10 -5.47
C GLU A 134 -5.96 6.22 -6.49
N LEU A 135 -6.93 5.41 -6.04
CA LEU A 135 -7.76 4.66 -6.97
C LEU A 135 -8.52 5.61 -7.91
N LEU A 136 -9.04 6.74 -7.40
CA LEU A 136 -9.72 7.74 -8.23
C LEU A 136 -8.76 8.30 -9.28
N ASP A 137 -7.58 8.75 -8.86
CA ASP A 137 -6.55 9.36 -9.70
C ASP A 137 -6.09 8.41 -10.82
N ARG A 138 -5.68 7.18 -10.46
CA ARG A 138 -5.27 6.16 -11.43
C ARG A 138 -6.40 5.79 -12.37
N SER A 139 -7.64 5.73 -11.89
CA SER A 139 -8.79 5.40 -12.73
C SER A 139 -9.10 6.49 -13.74
N LEU A 140 -8.92 7.76 -13.38
CA LEU A 140 -9.03 8.89 -14.31
C LEU A 140 -7.94 8.84 -15.38
N MET A 141 -6.74 8.32 -15.07
CA MET A 141 -5.68 8.13 -16.07
C MET A 141 -6.06 7.13 -17.16
N LEU A 142 -6.94 6.16 -16.87
CA LEU A 142 -7.44 5.17 -17.83
C LEU A 142 -8.37 5.76 -18.91
N PHE A 143 -8.73 7.04 -18.80
CA PHE A 143 -9.41 7.78 -19.86
C PHE A 143 -8.33 8.39 -20.76
N THR A 144 -8.11 7.80 -21.93
CA THR A 144 -7.04 8.21 -22.85
C THR A 144 -7.58 8.78 -24.16
N GLN A 145 -8.85 8.52 -24.48
CA GLN A 145 -9.46 8.88 -25.75
C GLN A 145 -10.87 9.44 -25.54
N LYS A 146 -11.33 10.31 -26.46
CA LYS A 146 -12.71 10.87 -26.42
C LYS A 146 -13.78 9.77 -26.34
N LYS A 147 -13.53 8.63 -26.99
CA LYS A 147 -14.44 7.47 -26.97
C LYS A 147 -14.68 6.90 -25.57
N ASP A 148 -13.73 7.08 -24.64
CA ASP A 148 -13.89 6.64 -23.26
C ASP A 148 -15.02 7.39 -22.56
N PHE A 149 -15.29 8.62 -22.97
CA PHE A 149 -16.39 9.42 -22.46
C PHE A 149 -17.71 9.15 -23.19
N MET A 150 -17.72 8.40 -24.30
CA MET A 150 -18.97 8.13 -25.03
C MET A 150 -19.97 7.31 -24.22
N ARG A 151 -19.50 6.43 -23.31
CA ARG A 151 -20.35 5.73 -22.33
C ARG A 151 -21.03 6.70 -21.35
N VAL A 152 -20.39 7.84 -21.09
CA VAL A 152 -20.85 8.90 -20.18
C VAL A 152 -21.91 9.78 -20.82
N VAL A 153 -21.73 10.13 -22.11
CA VAL A 153 -22.60 11.11 -22.79
C VAL A 153 -23.74 10.47 -23.60
N SER A 154 -23.75 9.15 -23.75
CA SER A 154 -24.75 8.45 -24.57
C SER A 154 -25.86 7.85 -23.72
N ASN A 155 -27.10 8.25 -23.99
CA ASN A 155 -28.32 7.63 -23.43
C ASN A 155 -28.47 6.13 -23.78
N LYS A 156 -27.63 5.60 -24.68
CA LYS A 156 -27.59 4.17 -25.02
C LYS A 156 -27.05 3.31 -23.86
N TYR A 157 -26.28 3.90 -22.93
CA TYR A 157 -25.70 3.24 -21.76
C TYR A 157 -26.29 3.80 -20.46
N LYS A 158 -27.58 3.56 -20.25
CA LYS A 158 -28.39 4.18 -19.17
C LYS A 158 -27.84 3.94 -17.75
N ALA A 159 -27.19 2.81 -17.50
CA ALA A 159 -26.57 2.49 -16.21
C ALA A 159 -25.33 3.37 -15.93
N ASP A 160 -24.42 3.48 -16.90
CA ASP A 160 -23.25 4.36 -16.79
C ASP A 160 -23.71 5.83 -16.67
N PHE A 161 -24.69 6.26 -17.48
CA PHE A 161 -25.21 7.63 -17.42
C PHE A 161 -25.79 8.02 -16.04
N ASN A 162 -26.44 7.09 -15.35
CA ASN A 162 -26.94 7.34 -13.99
C ASN A 162 -25.81 7.40 -12.96
N LEU A 163 -24.75 6.58 -13.12
CA LEU A 163 -23.57 6.60 -12.25
C LEU A 163 -22.93 7.99 -12.17
N PHE A 164 -22.87 8.72 -13.30
CA PHE A 164 -22.33 10.09 -13.34
C PHE A 164 -23.17 11.13 -12.61
N LYS A 165 -24.48 10.92 -12.49
CA LYS A 165 -25.35 11.85 -11.74
C LYS A 165 -25.13 11.75 -10.24
N ASP A 166 -24.69 10.59 -9.78
CA ASP A 166 -24.50 10.30 -8.37
C ASP A 166 -23.09 10.68 -7.90
N PHE A 167 -22.16 10.99 -8.81
CA PHE A 167 -20.84 11.48 -8.48
C PHE A 167 -20.85 12.90 -7.91
N SER A 168 -19.93 13.15 -7.00
CA SER A 168 -19.68 14.45 -6.41
C SER A 168 -19.27 15.46 -7.48
N ASN A 169 -19.59 16.74 -7.23
CA ASN A 169 -19.16 17.83 -8.10
C ASN A 169 -17.64 17.81 -8.35
N GLU A 170 -16.85 17.46 -7.34
CA GLU A 170 -15.40 17.37 -7.45
C GLU A 170 -14.99 16.27 -8.43
N THR A 171 -15.54 15.06 -8.32
CA THR A 171 -15.28 13.98 -9.28
C THR A 171 -15.70 14.35 -10.71
N ILE A 172 -16.89 14.95 -10.86
CA ILE A 172 -17.40 15.42 -12.17
C ILE A 172 -16.46 16.47 -12.77
N ILE A 173 -15.99 17.43 -11.98
CA ILE A 173 -15.03 18.46 -12.39
C ILE A 173 -13.74 17.79 -12.87
N ARG A 174 -13.19 16.84 -12.12
CA ARG A 174 -11.96 16.11 -12.48
C ARG A 174 -12.09 15.34 -13.80
N LEU A 175 -13.22 14.67 -14.02
CA LEU A 175 -13.56 14.00 -15.27
C LEU A 175 -13.66 14.98 -16.45
N PHE A 176 -14.30 16.13 -16.24
CA PHE A 176 -14.40 17.18 -17.25
C PHE A 176 -13.04 17.73 -17.64
N TYR A 177 -12.16 18.02 -16.66
CA TYR A 177 -10.78 18.43 -16.93
C TYR A 177 -10.02 17.35 -17.72
N LYS A 178 -10.18 16.07 -17.37
CA LYS A 178 -9.55 14.97 -18.11
C LYS A 178 -10.01 14.94 -19.57
N LEU A 179 -11.30 15.15 -19.84
CA LEU A 179 -11.83 15.27 -21.20
C LEU A 179 -11.23 16.47 -21.95
N CYS A 180 -11.11 17.64 -21.29
CA CYS A 180 -10.50 18.83 -21.88
C CYS A 180 -9.04 18.61 -22.27
N ILE A 181 -8.26 17.92 -21.42
CA ILE A 181 -6.87 17.54 -21.70
C ILE A 181 -6.78 16.66 -22.95
N ILE A 182 -7.61 15.60 -23.04
CA ILE A 182 -7.66 14.70 -24.19
C ILE A 182 -8.08 15.42 -25.48
N CYS A 183 -8.93 16.45 -25.37
CA CYS A 183 -9.34 17.26 -26.51
C CYS A 183 -8.27 18.28 -26.96
N GLY A 184 -7.14 18.38 -26.27
CA GLY A 184 -6.10 19.39 -26.52
C GLY A 184 -6.53 20.81 -26.16
N LYS A 185 -7.59 20.96 -25.34
CA LYS A 185 -8.16 22.27 -24.98
C LYS A 185 -7.58 22.84 -23.67
N MET A 186 -6.84 22.04 -22.91
CA MET A 186 -6.20 22.44 -21.64
C MET A 186 -4.92 21.64 -21.41
N THR A 187 -3.97 22.20 -20.67
CA THR A 187 -2.71 21.53 -20.31
C THR A 187 -2.77 20.83 -18.95
N LYS A 188 -3.43 21.40 -17.92
CA LYS A 188 -3.69 20.82 -16.58
C LYS A 188 -4.79 21.62 -15.85
N ARG A 189 -5.46 21.02 -14.86
CA ARG A 189 -6.24 21.77 -13.85
C ARG A 189 -5.24 22.53 -12.96
N PRO A 190 -5.49 23.79 -12.55
CA PRO A 190 -4.72 24.40 -11.47
C PRO A 190 -4.97 23.58 -10.20
N ALA A 191 -3.96 22.80 -9.79
CA ALA A 191 -3.97 22.05 -8.55
C ALA A 191 -3.49 22.98 -7.42
N THR A 192 -4.09 22.87 -6.25
CA THR A 192 -3.41 23.21 -5.01
C THR A 192 -2.17 22.31 -4.92
N ASP A 193 -1.02 22.87 -4.58
CA ASP A 193 0.22 22.08 -4.48
C ASP A 193 0.03 20.98 -3.41
N PRO A 194 0.11 19.68 -3.76
CA PRO A 194 -0.06 18.60 -2.79
C PRO A 194 0.91 18.69 -1.61
N ILE A 195 2.10 19.24 -1.82
CA ILE A 195 3.09 19.47 -0.76
C ILE A 195 2.61 20.59 0.17
N GLU A 196 2.06 21.68 -0.37
CA GLU A 196 1.50 22.76 0.47
C GLU A 196 0.33 22.25 1.33
N LEU A 197 -0.53 21.38 0.78
CA LEU A 197 -1.64 20.79 1.54
C LEU A 197 -1.14 19.82 2.63
N ALA A 198 -0.20 18.94 2.30
CA ALA A 198 0.30 17.91 3.23
C ALA A 198 1.10 18.50 4.40
N PHE A 199 1.70 19.67 4.23
CA PHE A 199 2.57 20.30 5.23
C PHE A 199 2.12 21.69 5.66
N ALA A 200 0.83 22.01 5.48
CA ALA A 200 0.22 23.24 6.00
C ALA A 200 0.20 23.25 7.54
N GLU A 201 0.26 24.44 8.13
CA GLU A 201 0.05 24.61 9.57
C GLU A 201 -1.39 24.24 9.94
N THR A 202 -1.53 23.35 10.92
CA THR A 202 -2.83 22.91 11.46
C THR A 202 -2.77 22.82 12.98
N ASP A 203 -3.93 22.59 13.60
CA ASP A 203 -4.05 22.29 15.03
C ASP A 203 -3.35 20.97 15.44
N LYS A 204 -2.98 20.13 14.47
CA LYS A 204 -2.28 18.85 14.69
C LYS A 204 -0.76 18.95 14.52
N THR A 205 -0.21 20.06 14.03
CA THR A 205 1.24 20.22 13.81
C THR A 205 1.91 20.96 14.96
N ASP A 206 3.06 20.50 15.42
CA ASP A 206 3.77 20.99 16.61
C ASP A 206 5.31 21.11 16.41
N ALA A 207 5.78 20.96 15.17
CA ALA A 207 7.14 21.23 14.72
C ALA A 207 7.16 21.82 13.30
N VAL A 208 8.24 22.54 13.00
CA VAL A 208 8.56 22.98 11.64
C VAL A 208 9.92 22.42 11.24
N LEU A 209 9.96 21.63 10.18
CA LEU A 209 11.20 21.23 9.51
C LEU A 209 11.47 22.18 8.35
N VAL A 210 12.74 22.54 8.12
CA VAL A 210 13.15 23.43 7.03
C VAL A 210 14.06 22.66 6.07
N VAL A 211 13.67 22.62 4.80
CA VAL A 211 14.43 21.98 3.71
C VAL A 211 14.45 22.93 2.53
N ASP A 212 15.65 23.23 2.00
CA ASP A 212 15.83 24.18 0.90
C ASP A 212 15.07 25.51 1.14
N GLU A 213 15.20 26.07 2.36
CA GLU A 213 14.51 27.29 2.83
C GLU A 213 12.97 27.22 2.89
N LYS A 214 12.38 26.07 2.57
CA LYS A 214 10.94 25.83 2.63
C LYS A 214 10.54 25.15 3.93
N LYS A 215 9.42 25.58 4.49
CA LYS A 215 8.91 25.11 5.79
C LYS A 215 7.91 23.96 5.60
N LEU A 216 8.05 22.95 6.44
CA LEU A 216 7.17 21.79 6.51
C LEU A 216 6.61 21.70 7.93
N HIS A 217 5.31 21.95 8.10
CA HIS A 217 4.66 21.78 9.40
C HIS A 217 4.37 20.28 9.62
N VAL A 218 4.84 19.73 10.74
CA VAL A 218 4.80 18.29 11.02
C VAL A 218 4.32 18.02 12.44
N ASN A 219 3.92 16.77 12.69
CA ASN A 219 3.59 16.27 14.03
C ASN A 219 4.76 15.44 14.60
N LYS A 220 5.36 15.91 15.70
CA LYS A 220 6.51 15.27 16.36
C LYS A 220 6.20 13.85 16.80
N SER A 221 5.03 13.62 17.38
CA SER A 221 4.63 12.31 17.91
C SER A 221 4.48 11.27 16.80
N LEU A 222 3.85 11.64 15.68
CA LEU A 222 3.68 10.79 14.51
C LEU A 222 5.04 10.42 13.89
N LEU A 223 5.89 11.43 13.64
CA LEU A 223 7.22 11.19 13.08
C LEU A 223 8.08 10.34 14.03
N SER A 224 8.04 10.61 15.33
CA SER A 224 8.79 9.82 16.34
C SER A 224 8.33 8.37 16.41
N TYR A 225 7.03 8.10 16.25
CA TYR A 225 6.49 6.75 16.25
C TYR A 225 6.97 5.93 15.05
N HIS A 226 7.09 6.57 13.89
CA HIS A 226 7.49 5.93 12.64
C HIS A 226 9.00 5.96 12.38
N SER A 227 9.78 6.68 13.18
CA SER A 227 11.20 6.91 12.93
C SER A 227 12.00 7.11 14.21
N ASP A 228 12.95 6.21 14.47
CA ASP A 228 13.91 6.35 15.56
C ASP A 228 14.80 7.59 15.40
N TYR A 229 15.06 8.00 14.16
CA TYR A 229 15.78 9.25 13.87
C TYR A 229 14.99 10.45 14.37
N PHE A 230 13.71 10.58 13.98
CA PHE A 230 12.89 11.71 14.40
C PHE A 230 12.55 11.66 15.89
N ASN A 231 12.37 10.46 16.46
CA ASN A 231 12.22 10.28 17.89
C ASN A 231 13.42 10.85 18.64
N THR A 232 14.63 10.53 18.18
CA THR A 232 15.86 11.09 18.74
C THR A 232 15.90 12.61 18.52
N LEU A 233 15.63 13.08 17.30
CA LEU A 233 15.67 14.51 16.95
C LEU A 233 14.77 15.37 17.85
N PHE A 234 13.56 14.88 18.18
CA PHE A 234 12.59 15.66 18.95
C PHE A 234 12.67 15.45 20.47
N ASN A 235 13.15 14.30 20.94
CA ASN A 235 13.07 13.95 22.37
C ASN A 235 14.42 13.95 23.11
N SER A 236 15.54 13.85 22.40
CA SER A 236 16.88 13.90 23.01
C SER A 236 17.26 15.29 23.53
N ASP A 237 18.28 15.37 24.39
CA ASP A 237 18.72 16.64 24.99
C ASP A 237 19.62 17.49 24.07
N PHE A 238 19.52 17.29 22.75
CA PHE A 238 20.15 18.16 21.76
C PHE A 238 19.40 19.49 21.63
N LYS A 239 20.04 20.49 21.01
CA LYS A 239 19.50 21.86 20.94
C LYS A 239 18.21 21.93 20.13
N GLU A 240 18.11 21.06 19.13
CA GLU A 240 17.01 20.88 18.17
C GLU A 240 15.67 20.68 18.88
N LYS A 241 15.63 20.01 20.03
CA LYS A 241 14.43 19.80 20.85
C LYS A 241 13.72 21.11 21.22
N SER A 242 14.48 22.19 21.37
CA SER A 242 13.98 23.52 21.75
C SER A 242 13.91 24.52 20.60
N MET A 243 14.30 24.11 19.38
CA MET A 243 14.30 25.03 18.23
C MET A 243 12.89 25.20 17.66
N PRO A 244 12.51 26.44 17.27
CA PRO A 244 11.22 26.68 16.62
C PRO A 244 11.18 26.09 15.20
N GLU A 245 12.34 26.02 14.54
CA GLU A 245 12.52 25.50 13.19
C GLU A 245 13.78 24.64 13.16
N ILE A 246 13.70 23.44 12.57
CA ILE A 246 14.81 22.48 12.51
C ILE A 246 15.19 22.24 11.05
N GLU A 247 16.42 22.60 10.70
CA GLU A 247 16.95 22.46 9.34
C GLU A 247 17.36 21.00 9.04
N ILE A 248 16.87 20.43 7.93
CA ILE A 248 17.28 19.11 7.44
C ILE A 248 18.12 19.30 6.17
N LYS A 249 19.38 18.87 6.24
CA LYS A 249 20.39 19.06 5.18
C LYS A 249 20.57 17.84 4.31
N ASP A 250 21.14 18.08 3.13
CA ASP A 250 21.55 17.06 2.16
C ASP A 250 20.38 16.17 1.70
N VAL A 251 19.21 16.77 1.48
CA VAL A 251 18.03 16.12 0.91
C VAL A 251 17.42 17.02 -0.15
N TYR A 252 16.89 16.44 -1.22
CA TYR A 252 16.08 17.18 -2.18
C TYR A 252 14.68 17.39 -1.60
N PHE A 253 14.19 18.64 -1.61
CA PHE A 253 12.89 19.01 -1.07
C PHE A 253 11.74 18.09 -1.52
N GLU A 254 11.62 17.79 -2.82
CA GLU A 254 10.54 16.96 -3.37
C GLU A 254 10.59 15.50 -2.88
N ASP A 255 11.78 14.89 -2.86
CA ASP A 255 11.95 13.50 -2.42
C ASP A 255 11.70 13.38 -0.90
N PHE A 256 12.15 14.37 -0.12
CA PHE A 256 11.96 14.39 1.34
C PHE A 256 10.50 14.64 1.75
N THR A 257 9.81 15.55 1.07
CA THR A 257 8.38 15.79 1.31
C THR A 257 7.54 14.58 0.93
N THR A 258 7.88 13.90 -0.17
CA THR A 258 7.24 12.65 -0.54
C THR A 258 7.46 11.60 0.55
N LEU A 259 8.70 11.39 1.02
CA LEU A 259 9.00 10.46 2.13
C LEU A 259 8.13 10.72 3.37
N LEU A 260 8.11 11.97 3.86
CA LEU A 260 7.38 12.30 5.09
C LEU A 260 5.87 12.19 4.93
N SER A 261 5.34 12.40 3.72
CA SER A 261 3.91 12.22 3.46
C SER A 261 3.47 10.76 3.54
N LEU A 262 4.36 9.78 3.28
CA LEU A 262 4.03 8.34 3.24
C LEU A 262 3.53 7.76 4.57
N ILE A 263 3.67 8.48 5.67
CA ILE A 263 3.22 8.09 7.01
C ILE A 263 2.07 8.97 7.52
N GLN A 264 1.51 9.81 6.66
CA GLN A 264 0.35 10.65 6.93
C GLN A 264 -0.93 10.06 6.30
N ASP A 265 -2.08 10.68 6.58
CA ASP A 265 -3.40 10.21 6.13
C ASP A 265 -3.58 10.26 4.60
N ASP A 266 -2.97 11.24 3.92
CA ASP A 266 -3.05 11.44 2.46
C ASP A 266 -1.65 11.55 1.84
N PRO A 267 -0.96 10.41 1.62
CA PRO A 267 0.43 10.39 1.19
C PRO A 267 0.61 10.83 -0.26
N ILE A 268 1.63 11.64 -0.52
CA ILE A 268 2.09 11.97 -1.86
C ILE A 268 2.73 10.72 -2.45
N LEU A 269 2.32 10.34 -3.66
CA LEU A 269 2.86 9.17 -4.31
C LEU A 269 4.31 9.39 -4.80
N PRO A 270 5.17 8.37 -4.63
CA PRO A 270 6.38 8.24 -5.43
C PRO A 270 6.07 8.17 -6.93
N ASN A 271 7.08 8.45 -7.74
CA ASN A 271 7.11 8.13 -9.17
C ASN A 271 8.30 7.20 -9.48
N ASP A 272 8.30 6.60 -10.66
CA ASP A 272 9.35 5.65 -11.07
C ASP A 272 10.76 6.27 -11.03
N GLY A 273 10.85 7.59 -11.22
CA GLY A 273 12.10 8.34 -11.19
C GLY A 273 12.62 8.67 -9.80
N ASN A 274 11.81 8.57 -8.74
CA ASN A 274 12.22 8.89 -7.36
C ASN A 274 11.97 7.80 -6.31
N ALA A 275 11.23 6.74 -6.64
CA ALA A 275 10.92 5.66 -5.70
C ALA A 275 12.17 5.06 -5.04
N GLU A 276 13.24 4.81 -5.81
CA GLU A 276 14.50 4.29 -5.25
C GLU A 276 15.19 5.32 -4.33
N ARG A 277 15.18 6.61 -4.68
CA ARG A 277 15.71 7.67 -3.79
C ARG A 277 14.90 7.80 -2.49
N ILE A 278 13.58 7.64 -2.57
CA ILE A 278 12.72 7.64 -1.38
C ILE A 278 13.03 6.44 -0.49
N LEU A 279 13.33 5.26 -1.05
CA LEU A 279 13.79 4.10 -0.27
C LEU A 279 15.15 4.38 0.43
N GLU A 280 16.08 5.07 -0.24
CA GLU A 280 17.34 5.50 0.37
C GLU A 280 17.12 6.47 1.53
N LEU A 281 16.22 7.44 1.36
CA LEU A 281 15.85 8.36 2.44
C LEU A 281 15.11 7.63 3.56
N ALA A 282 14.25 6.65 3.25
CA ALA A 282 13.56 5.85 4.26
C ALA A 282 14.54 5.06 5.13
N ASP A 283 15.60 4.48 4.55
CA ASP A 283 16.66 3.83 5.34
C ASP A 283 17.48 4.87 6.13
N ARG A 284 17.84 6.01 5.53
CA ARG A 284 18.61 7.08 6.20
C ARG A 284 17.89 7.68 7.40
N PHE A 285 16.60 7.96 7.26
CA PHE A 285 15.75 8.53 8.30
C PHE A 285 15.03 7.45 9.12
N LEU A 286 15.37 6.17 8.95
CA LEU A 286 14.85 5.04 9.72
C LEU A 286 13.31 4.98 9.73
N ILE A 287 12.66 5.11 8.56
CA ILE A 287 11.19 5.09 8.38
C ILE A 287 10.74 3.79 7.69
N PRO A 288 10.72 2.64 8.36
CA PRO A 288 10.40 1.35 7.73
C PRO A 288 8.97 1.29 7.16
N SER A 289 8.01 2.02 7.75
CA SER A 289 6.64 2.12 7.21
C SER A 289 6.61 2.77 5.83
N ALA A 290 7.50 3.72 5.54
CA ALA A 290 7.60 4.33 4.22
C ALA A 290 8.07 3.32 3.16
N LYS A 291 9.01 2.42 3.50
CA LYS A 291 9.49 1.36 2.59
C LYS A 291 8.35 0.48 2.09
N ARG A 292 7.42 0.13 2.98
CA ARG A 292 6.22 -0.65 2.61
C ARG A 292 5.33 0.10 1.61
N HIS A 293 5.12 1.40 1.80
CA HIS A 293 4.32 2.20 0.87
C HIS A 293 4.99 2.29 -0.51
N VAL A 294 6.31 2.44 -0.56
CA VAL A 294 7.06 2.44 -1.83
C VAL A 294 7.04 1.07 -2.49
N GLU A 295 7.19 -0.02 -1.73
CA GLU A 295 7.09 -1.39 -2.26
C GLU A 295 5.76 -1.62 -2.98
N LEU A 296 4.66 -1.23 -2.32
CA LEU A 296 3.32 -1.32 -2.86
C LEU A 296 3.12 -0.46 -4.12
N PHE A 297 3.69 0.74 -4.14
CA PHE A 297 3.72 1.57 -5.35
C PHE A 297 4.45 0.85 -6.50
N LEU A 298 5.65 0.35 -6.26
CA LEU A 298 6.48 -0.33 -7.26
C LEU A 298 5.82 -1.60 -7.80
N LEU A 299 5.10 -2.35 -6.96
CA LEU A 299 4.30 -3.51 -7.36
C LEU A 299 3.21 -3.15 -8.39
N SER A 300 2.67 -1.93 -8.31
CA SER A 300 1.65 -1.39 -9.22
C SER A 300 2.21 -0.58 -10.40
N SER A 301 3.52 -0.34 -10.41
CA SER A 301 4.21 0.45 -11.45
C SER A 301 4.59 -0.41 -12.66
N GLU A 302 5.00 0.25 -13.74
CA GLU A 302 5.51 -0.37 -14.96
C GLU A 302 7.01 -0.72 -14.88
N ILE A 303 7.59 -0.68 -13.68
CA ILE A 303 9.02 -0.98 -13.49
C ILE A 303 9.33 -2.43 -13.92
N GLY A 304 10.45 -2.59 -14.62
CA GLY A 304 10.86 -3.86 -15.21
C GLY A 304 11.09 -4.95 -14.16
N LYS A 305 10.81 -6.21 -14.52
CA LYS A 305 10.95 -7.38 -13.63
C LYS A 305 12.34 -7.51 -12.99
N PHE A 306 13.43 -7.20 -13.71
CA PHE A 306 14.78 -7.22 -13.15
C PHE A 306 15.02 -6.10 -12.13
N ASP A 307 14.45 -4.91 -12.36
CA ASP A 307 14.50 -3.82 -11.37
C ASP A 307 13.64 -4.14 -10.14
N LYS A 308 12.50 -4.82 -10.29
CA LYS A 308 11.72 -5.33 -9.14
C LYS A 308 12.55 -6.26 -8.27
N ILE A 309 13.30 -7.19 -8.88
CA ILE A 309 14.20 -8.11 -8.17
C ILE A 309 15.34 -7.32 -7.51
N ARG A 310 16.02 -6.46 -8.27
CA ARG A 310 17.16 -5.67 -7.79
C ARG A 310 16.81 -4.75 -6.63
N ILE A 311 15.72 -3.98 -6.75
CA ILE A 311 15.24 -3.07 -5.71
C ILE A 311 14.69 -3.88 -4.54
N GLY A 312 13.94 -4.94 -4.83
CA GLY A 312 13.41 -5.86 -3.83
C GLY A 312 14.50 -6.46 -2.93
N GLU A 313 15.61 -6.89 -3.52
CA GLU A 313 16.77 -7.36 -2.76
C GLU A 313 17.47 -6.23 -2.02
N LYS A 314 17.85 -5.15 -2.71
CA LYS A 314 18.64 -4.03 -2.15
C LYS A 314 18.00 -3.44 -0.90
N TYR A 315 16.68 -3.29 -0.90
CA TYR A 315 15.94 -2.67 0.21
C TYR A 315 15.12 -3.67 1.04
N GLN A 316 15.28 -4.98 0.82
CA GLN A 316 14.58 -6.05 1.55
C GLN A 316 13.04 -5.98 1.41
N LEU A 317 12.55 -5.67 0.21
CA LEU A 317 11.14 -5.60 -0.15
C LEU A 317 10.69 -6.95 -0.75
N LEU A 318 10.27 -7.86 0.12
CA LEU A 318 10.04 -9.27 -0.21
C LEU A 318 8.92 -9.49 -1.24
N GLU A 319 7.85 -8.71 -1.20
CA GLU A 319 6.74 -8.88 -2.15
C GLU A 319 7.13 -8.37 -3.54
N LEU A 320 7.85 -7.24 -3.62
CA LEU A 320 8.37 -6.73 -4.88
C LEU A 320 9.38 -7.70 -5.51
N PHE A 321 10.27 -8.25 -4.68
CA PHE A 321 11.22 -9.27 -5.10
C PHE A 321 10.52 -10.50 -5.68
N LYS A 322 9.53 -11.04 -4.97
CA LYS A 322 8.75 -12.21 -5.42
C LYS A 322 7.93 -11.93 -6.68
N ASP A 323 7.29 -10.77 -6.78
CA ASP A 323 6.53 -10.35 -7.98
C ASP A 323 7.48 -10.30 -9.19
N GLY A 324 8.66 -9.70 -9.03
CA GLY A 324 9.70 -9.69 -10.07
C GLY A 324 10.14 -11.10 -10.52
N ILE A 325 10.42 -12.01 -9.57
CA ILE A 325 10.76 -13.41 -9.88
C ILE A 325 9.62 -14.12 -10.61
N SER A 326 8.37 -13.90 -10.18
CA SER A 326 7.20 -14.55 -10.79
C SER A 326 6.93 -14.11 -12.23
N MET A 327 7.45 -12.93 -12.63
CA MET A 327 7.37 -12.41 -13.99
C MET A 327 8.45 -12.98 -14.93
N LEU A 328 9.40 -13.76 -14.41
CA LEU A 328 10.44 -14.40 -15.23
C LEU A 328 9.89 -15.64 -15.93
N ASP A 329 10.27 -15.82 -17.19
CA ASP A 329 10.02 -17.01 -17.99
C ASP A 329 11.32 -17.75 -18.35
N VAL A 330 11.22 -18.92 -18.98
CA VAL A 330 12.39 -19.75 -19.35
C VAL A 330 13.34 -19.01 -20.30
N PHE A 331 12.85 -18.09 -21.13
CA PHE A 331 13.71 -17.31 -22.04
C PHE A 331 14.54 -16.30 -21.27
N ASP A 332 13.98 -15.68 -20.23
CA ASP A 332 14.73 -14.78 -19.35
C ASP A 332 15.98 -15.45 -18.77
N TYR A 333 15.88 -16.74 -18.45
CA TYR A 333 17.01 -17.49 -17.92
C TYR A 333 18.05 -17.90 -18.96
N ARG A 334 17.69 -17.97 -20.25
CA ARG A 334 18.68 -18.23 -21.32
C ARG A 334 19.71 -17.12 -21.39
N TYR A 335 19.30 -15.89 -21.10
CA TYR A 335 20.20 -14.74 -21.04
C TYR A 335 21.14 -14.77 -19.81
N PHE A 336 20.82 -15.54 -18.77
CA PHE A 336 21.77 -15.77 -17.66
C PHE A 336 22.83 -16.81 -18.01
N THR A 337 22.58 -17.67 -19.01
CA THR A 337 23.46 -18.77 -19.40
C THR A 337 24.25 -18.50 -20.68
N ASP A 338 23.73 -17.64 -21.57
CA ASP A 338 24.40 -17.31 -22.84
C ASP A 338 25.36 -16.12 -22.67
N SER A 339 26.66 -16.43 -22.63
CA SER A 339 27.78 -15.49 -22.42
C SER A 339 28.00 -14.41 -23.51
N LEU A 340 27.08 -14.26 -24.46
CA LEU A 340 27.31 -13.48 -25.69
C LEU A 340 26.58 -12.13 -25.75
N ASP A 341 25.72 -11.80 -24.78
CA ASP A 341 24.96 -10.54 -24.80
C ASP A 341 25.55 -9.49 -23.83
N PHE A 342 26.07 -8.39 -24.39
CA PHE A 342 26.77 -7.31 -23.69
C PHE A 342 25.84 -6.23 -23.09
N SER A 343 24.56 -6.51 -22.88
CA SER A 343 23.64 -5.53 -22.28
C SER A 343 23.95 -5.29 -20.80
N SER A 344 23.83 -4.03 -20.35
CA SER A 344 24.09 -3.59 -18.97
C SER A 344 23.21 -4.26 -17.93
N ASP A 345 22.04 -4.76 -18.33
CA ASP A 345 21.07 -5.37 -17.43
C ASP A 345 21.49 -6.78 -16.98
N TYR A 346 22.42 -7.44 -17.70
CA TYR A 346 22.80 -8.82 -17.43
C TYR A 346 23.96 -8.98 -16.45
N LYS A 347 24.75 -7.92 -16.21
CA LYS A 347 25.71 -7.85 -15.08
C LYS A 347 25.04 -7.70 -13.72
N ILE A 348 23.72 -7.47 -13.67
CA ILE A 348 22.99 -7.38 -12.39
C ILE A 348 23.02 -8.71 -11.63
N CYS A 349 23.03 -9.85 -12.32
CA CYS A 349 23.05 -11.16 -11.64
C CYS A 349 24.37 -11.47 -10.92
N GLU A 350 25.49 -10.92 -11.38
CA GLU A 350 26.75 -10.99 -10.64
C GLU A 350 26.68 -10.19 -9.32
N LYS A 351 25.85 -9.16 -9.28
CA LYS A 351 25.66 -8.28 -8.11
C LYS A 351 24.62 -8.79 -7.12
N PHE A 352 23.82 -9.78 -7.49
CA PHE A 352 22.88 -10.43 -6.58
C PHE A 352 23.63 -11.26 -5.53
N SER A 353 23.05 -11.33 -4.34
CA SER A 353 23.46 -12.23 -3.26
C SER A 353 23.29 -13.69 -3.67
N ASP A 354 23.98 -14.57 -2.95
CA ASP A 354 23.87 -16.01 -3.18
C ASP A 354 22.46 -16.53 -2.89
N ASP A 355 21.75 -15.96 -1.90
CA ASP A 355 20.35 -16.28 -1.60
C ASP A 355 19.43 -15.93 -2.78
N THR A 356 19.59 -14.75 -3.38
CA THR A 356 18.85 -14.39 -4.59
C THR A 356 19.16 -15.32 -5.76
N LYS A 357 20.42 -15.66 -5.98
CA LYS A 357 20.82 -16.61 -7.04
C LYS A 357 20.18 -17.99 -6.83
N ILE A 358 20.11 -18.45 -5.59
CA ILE A 358 19.42 -19.70 -5.23
C ILE A 358 17.93 -19.63 -5.57
N GLU A 359 17.24 -18.55 -5.19
CA GLU A 359 15.81 -18.38 -5.48
C GLU A 359 15.52 -18.29 -6.99
N LEU A 360 16.36 -17.58 -7.74
CA LEU A 360 16.30 -17.54 -9.21
C LEU A 360 16.48 -18.94 -9.81
N PHE A 361 17.46 -19.70 -9.34
CA PHE A 361 17.71 -21.05 -9.82
C PHE A 361 16.56 -22.02 -9.50
N LYS A 362 15.98 -21.94 -8.29
CA LYS A 362 14.78 -22.71 -7.93
C LYS A 362 13.60 -22.39 -8.84
N ASN A 363 13.38 -21.11 -9.15
CA ASN A 363 12.30 -20.71 -10.05
C ASN A 363 12.51 -21.26 -11.47
N LEU A 364 13.75 -21.23 -12.00
CA LEU A 364 14.08 -21.87 -13.29
C LEU A 364 13.77 -23.37 -13.30
N LEU A 365 14.15 -24.11 -12.25
CA LEU A 365 13.86 -25.54 -12.15
C LEU A 365 12.35 -25.81 -12.21
N ASN A 366 11.56 -25.05 -11.45
CA ASN A 366 10.09 -25.15 -11.45
C ASN A 366 9.49 -24.86 -12.84
N LEU A 367 9.93 -23.79 -13.51
CA LEU A 367 9.45 -23.44 -14.85
C LEU A 367 9.80 -24.54 -15.88
N THR A 368 10.99 -25.12 -15.77
CA THR A 368 11.45 -26.20 -16.65
C THR A 368 10.62 -27.47 -16.45
N GLU A 369 10.33 -27.83 -15.19
CA GLU A 369 9.47 -28.97 -14.85
C GLU A 369 8.05 -28.78 -15.39
N GLN A 370 7.46 -27.59 -15.22
CA GLN A 370 6.13 -27.28 -15.77
C GLN A 370 6.10 -27.38 -17.30
N ALA A 371 7.15 -26.93 -17.98
CA ALA A 371 7.26 -27.03 -19.44
C ALA A 371 7.38 -28.48 -19.92
N LEU A 372 8.07 -29.35 -19.18
CA LEU A 372 8.16 -30.79 -19.47
C LEU A 372 6.82 -31.50 -19.25
N ASN A 373 6.10 -31.15 -18.20
CA ASN A 373 4.80 -31.75 -17.88
C ASN A 373 3.69 -31.34 -18.85
N LYS A 374 3.75 -30.15 -19.46
CA LYS A 374 2.81 -29.73 -20.53
C LYS A 374 3.03 -30.42 -21.88
N LYS A 375 4.15 -31.13 -22.07
CA LYS A 375 4.50 -31.85 -23.31
C LYS A 375 4.17 -33.35 -23.26
N ARG A 376 3.78 -33.87 -22.09
CA ARG A 376 3.22 -35.22 -21.92
C ARG A 376 1.70 -35.13 -21.97
#